data_AF-X1P566-F1
#
_entry.id   AF-X1P566-F1
#
_cell.length_a   1.000
_cell.length_b   1.000
_cell.length_c   1.000
_cell.angle_alpha   90.00
_cell.angle_beta   90.00
_cell.angle_gamma   90.00
#
_symmetry.space_group_name_H-M   'P 1'
#
loop_
_entity.id
_entity.type
_entity.pdbx_description
1 polymer ?
#
loop_
_entity_poly.entity_id
_entity_poly.type
_entity_poly.pdbx_seq_one_letter_code
_entity_poly.pdbx_strand_id
1 'polypeptide(L)' 'MPANLPPQYFEAEKKFRAAKDPEEKIAALEDMLAIMPKHKGTDHLRAELRSRIAKLTQLAAKKTGAQRASMI' A
#
# COMPACT_ATOMS: atom_id res chain seq x y z
N MET A 1 19.00 3.37 -8.19
CA MET A 1 18.98 4.69 -8.87
C MET A 1 18.13 5.63 -8.05
N PRO A 2 18.43 6.94 -8.00
CA PRO A 2 17.49 7.90 -7.44
C PRO A 2 16.19 7.86 -8.25
N ALA A 3 15.06 7.70 -7.57
CA ALA A 3 13.75 7.75 -8.19
C ALA A 3 13.23 9.19 -8.13
N ASN A 4 13.10 9.83 -9.29
CA ASN A 4 12.42 11.13 -9.38
C ASN A 4 10.92 10.89 -9.33
N LEU A 5 10.38 10.84 -8.11
CA LEU A 5 8.96 10.62 -7.88
C LEU A 5 8.21 11.95 -8.06
N PRO A 6 7.02 11.94 -8.70
CA PRO A 6 6.24 13.15 -8.90
C PRO A 6 5.64 13.65 -7.56
N PRO A 7 5.32 14.95 -7.41
CA PRO A 7 4.79 15.51 -6.17
C PRO A 7 3.58 14.77 -5.59
N GLN A 8 2.68 14.30 -6.45
CA GLN A 8 1.47 13.57 -6.07
C GLN A 8 1.78 12.24 -5.36
N TYR A 9 2.95 11.65 -5.63
CA TYR A 9 3.39 10.44 -4.93
C TYR A 9 3.54 10.70 -3.43
N PHE A 10 4.14 11.83 -3.06
CA PHE A 10 4.37 12.19 -1.66
C PHE A 10 3.08 12.54 -0.93
N GLU A 11 2.06 13.03 -1.64
CA GLU A 11 0.72 13.22 -1.09
C GLU A 11 0.06 11.87 -0.77
N ALA A 12 0.14 10.90 -1.68
CA ALA A 12 -0.33 9.54 -1.44
C ALA A 12 0.45 8.86 -0.30
N GLU A 13 1.76 9.09 -0.20
CA GLU A 13 2.58 8.60 0.91
C GLU A 13 2.14 9.21 2.26
N LYS A 14 1.82 10.51 2.30
CA LYS A 14 1.26 11.14 3.51
C LYS A 14 -0.07 10.49 3.92
N LYS A 15 -0.96 10.21 2.96
CA LYS A 15 -2.21 9.48 3.22
C LYS A 15 -1.94 8.09 3.79
N PHE A 16 -0.99 7.35 3.20
CA PHE A 16 -0.57 6.04 3.72
C PHE A 16 -0.06 6.11 5.17
N ARG A 17 0.74 7.13 5.50
CA ARG A 17 1.26 7.34 6.86
C ARG A 17 0.18 7.74 7.86
N ALA A 18 -0.84 8.47 7.43
CA ALA A 18 -1.96 8.91 8.28
C ALA A 18 -3.04 7.83 8.46
N ALA A 19 -3.18 6.91 7.49
CA ALA A 19 -4.17 5.85 7.49
C ALA A 19 -4.04 4.94 8.71
N LYS A 20 -5.17 4.65 9.35
CA LYS A 20 -5.24 3.78 10.54
C LYS A 20 -5.66 2.36 10.16
N ASP A 21 -6.53 2.26 9.16
CA ASP A 21 -7.11 1.00 8.76
C ASP A 21 -6.30 0.32 7.63
N PRO A 22 -6.22 -1.03 7.63
CA PRO A 22 -5.55 -1.77 6.57
C PRO A 22 -6.08 -1.44 5.17
N GLU A 23 -7.38 -1.25 5.01
CA GLU A 23 -8.02 -0.92 3.74
C GLU A 23 -7.56 0.45 3.23
N GLU A 24 -7.56 1.47 4.09
CA GLU A 24 -7.06 2.82 3.75
C GLU A 24 -5.57 2.79 3.36
N LYS A 25 -4.78 1.98 4.07
CA LYS A 25 -3.36 1.78 3.74
C LYS A 25 -3.17 1.11 2.39
N ILE A 26 -4.00 0.12 2.05
CA ILE A 26 -3.95 -0.54 0.74
C ILE A 26 -4.29 0.47 -0.36
N ALA A 27 -5.38 1.22 -0.22
CA ALA A 27 -5.78 2.23 -1.21
C ALA A 27 -4.67 3.27 -1.45
N ALA A 28 -4.03 3.77 -0.39
CA ALA A 28 -2.93 4.71 -0.54
C ALA A 28 -1.70 4.11 -1.25
N LEU A 29 -1.38 2.83 -1.00
CA LEU A 29 -0.30 2.13 -1.71
C LEU A 29 -0.64 1.89 -3.19
N GLU A 30 -1.90 1.67 -3.53
CA GLU A 30 -2.39 1.56 -4.91
C GLU A 30 -2.28 2.91 -5.64
N ASP A 31 -2.67 4.02 -4.98
CA ASP A 31 -2.47 5.38 -5.50
C ASP A 31 -0.99 5.66 -5.78
N MET A 32 -0.12 5.32 -4.83
CA MET A 32 1.34 5.44 -4.97
C MET A 32 1.86 4.65 -6.19
N LEU A 33 1.33 3.44 -6.46
CA LEU A 33 1.68 2.63 -7.63
C LEU A 33 1.14 3.20 -8.94
N ALA A 34 -0.06 3.80 -8.92
CA ALA A 34 -0.69 4.40 -10.10
C ALA A 34 0.07 5.65 -10.57
N ILE A 35 0.54 6.46 -9.62
CA ILE A 35 1.30 7.70 -9.86
C ILE A 35 2.76 7.40 -10.27
N MET A 36 3.30 6.25 -9.87
CA MET A 36 4.71 5.94 -10.05
C MET A 36 5.11 5.85 -11.54
N PRO A 37 6.25 6.45 -11.93
CA PRO A 37 6.85 6.22 -13.23
C PRO A 37 7.07 4.72 -13.50
N LYS A 38 7.03 4.31 -14.78
CA LYS A 38 7.21 2.91 -15.20
C LYS A 38 8.57 2.71 -15.87
N HIS A 39 9.66 2.95 -15.13
CA HIS A 39 11.02 2.75 -15.62
C HIS A 39 11.92 2.06 -14.60
N LYS A 40 13.09 1.60 -15.03
CA LYS A 40 14.05 0.81 -14.23
C LYS A 40 14.38 1.43 -12.87
N GLY A 41 14.47 2.76 -12.80
CA GLY A 41 14.72 3.50 -11.57
C GLY A 41 13.67 3.32 -10.44
N THR A 42 12.46 2.87 -10.78
CA THR A 42 11.36 2.66 -9.82
C THR A 42 11.01 1.19 -9.58
N ASP A 43 11.63 0.24 -10.28
CA ASP A 43 11.22 -1.17 -10.25
C ASP A 43 11.28 -1.78 -8.84
N HIS A 44 12.35 -1.50 -8.10
CA HIS A 44 12.49 -1.96 -6.72
C HIS A 44 11.39 -1.41 -5.81
N LEU A 45 11.09 -0.11 -5.94
CA LEU A 45 10.05 0.52 -5.13
C LEU A 45 8.66 -0.04 -5.48
N ARG A 46 8.36 -0.27 -6.77
CA ARG A 46 7.11 -0.92 -7.20
C ARG A 46 6.97 -2.32 -6.60
N ALA A 47 8.05 -3.10 -6.57
CA ALA A 47 8.06 -4.42 -5.95
C ALA A 47 7.80 -4.34 -4.44
N GLU A 48 8.43 -3.38 -3.76
CA GLU A 48 8.23 -3.15 -2.34
C GLU A 48 6.78 -2.78 -2.01
N LEU A 49 6.18 -1.83 -2.75
CA LEU A 49 4.79 -1.42 -2.54
C LEU A 49 3.82 -2.59 -2.74
N ARG A 50 4.01 -3.41 -3.77
CA ARG A 50 3.19 -4.61 -4.00
C ARG A 50 3.32 -5.63 -2.87
N SER A 51 4.53 -5.84 -2.34
CA SER A 51 4.75 -6.71 -1.19
C SER A 51 4.01 -6.20 0.05
N ARG A 52 4.03 -4.88 0.28
CA ARG A 52 3.29 -4.25 1.38
C ARG A 52 1.77 -4.43 1.23
N ILE A 53 1.22 -4.24 0.03
CA ILE A 53 -0.20 -4.49 -0.27
C ILE A 53 -0.55 -5.93 0.08
N ALA A 54 0.19 -6.92 -0.45
CA ALA A 54 -0.08 -8.34 -0.19
C ALA A 54 -0.11 -8.67 1.31
N LYS A 55 0.84 -8.13 2.09
CA LYS A 55 0.87 -8.32 3.55
C LYS A 55 -0.34 -7.70 4.24
N LEU A 56 -0.73 -6.47 3.87
CA LEU A 56 -1.89 -5.80 4.45
C LEU A 56 -3.20 -6.52 4.11
N THR A 57 -3.36 -6.98 2.87
CA THR A 57 -4.53 -7.77 2.45
C THR A 57 -4.65 -9.06 3.27
N GLN A 58 -3.54 -9.77 3.49
CA GLN A 58 -3.52 -10.97 4.34
C GLN A 58 -3.88 -10.65 5.80
N LEU A 59 -3.41 -9.54 6.35
CA LEU A 59 -3.74 -9.11 7.72
C LEU A 59 -5.22 -8.74 7.86
N ALA A 60 -5.79 -8.03 6.89
CA ALA A 60 -7.21 -7.68 6.85
C ALA A 60 -8.10 -8.93 6.77
N ALA A 61 -7.73 -9.90 5.93
CA ALA A 61 -8.43 -11.18 5.83
C ALA A 61 -8.37 -11.99 7.14
N LYS A 62 -7.24 -11.98 7.86
CA LYS A 62 -7.12 -12.65 9.16
C LYS A 62 -7.98 -11.98 10.25
N LYS A 63 -8.02 -10.65 10.31
CA LYS A 63 -8.88 -9.92 11.27
C LYS A 63 -10.36 -10.25 11.06
N THR A 64 -10.83 -10.24 9.81
CA THR A 64 -12.22 -10.56 9.48
C THR A 64 -12.56 -12.04 9.72
N GLY A 65 -11.62 -12.96 9.48
CA GLY A 65 -11.79 -14.38 9.82
C GLY A 65 -11.86 -14.64 11.32
N ALA A 66 -11.00 -14.01 12.11
CA ALA A 66 -11.02 -14.11 13.58
C ALA A 66 -12.28 -13.48 14.18
N GLN A 67 -12.76 -12.36 13.65
CA GLN A 67 -14.02 -11.75 14.08
C GLN A 67 -15.24 -12.63 13.78
N ARG A 68 -15.28 -13.30 12.62
CA ARG A 68 -16.35 -14.25 12.29
C ARG A 68 -16.37 -15.48 13.19
N ALA A 69 -15.20 -15.99 13.59
CA ALA A 69 -15.11 -17.13 14.50
C ALA A 69 -15.51 -16.80 15.95
N SER A 70 -15.42 -15.53 16.37
CA SER A 70 -15.80 -15.07 17.71
C SER A 70 -17.29 -14.73 17.87
N MET A 71 -18.05 -14.73 16.78
CA MET A 71 -19.50 -14.43 16.76
C MET A 71 -20.38 -15.68 16.66
N ILE A 72 -19.81 -16.87 16.88
CA ILE A 72 -20.49 -18.18 16.91
C ILE A 72 -20.24 -18.79 18.29
#